data_AF-A0A965B898-F1
#
_entry.id   AF-A0A965B898-F1
#
_cell.length_a   1.000
_cell.length_b   1.000
_cell.length_c   1.000
_cell.angle_alpha   90.00
_cell.angle_beta   90.00
_cell.angle_gamma   90.00
#
_symmetry.space_group_name_H-M   'P 1'
#
loop_
_entity.id
_entity.type
_entity.pdbx_description
1 polymer ?
#
loop_
_entity_poly.entity_id
_entity_poly.type
_entity_poly.pdbx_seq_one_letter_code
_entity_poly.pdbx_strand_id
1 'polypeptide(L)'
;MGPGRALKADLLRLEKRSATGLPDGALTDINAVLGATLAGPVRRGEVLTDVRVLGSRLAGLAAGPDARVVPITLSVKGFKEFLSRGNIVDLSVAVVIGTAFTGLVTKFTDSVVQPLIDRAGAGKDAAYGFLQIPIGDGLTIDLNVLLTAVINFVLVAAVVYFLVVLPYSKIRSKDEAESTEDKQTRLLTEIRDALGGKDSSAAGG
;
A
#
# COMPACT_ATOMS: atom_id res chain seq x y z
N MET A 1 14.34 -30.92 -11.47
CA MET A 1 13.26 -29.93 -11.37
C MET A 1 13.01 -29.66 -9.89
N GLY A 2 12.78 -28.41 -9.48
CA GLY A 2 12.35 -28.09 -8.12
C GLY A 2 10.84 -28.35 -7.94
N PRO A 3 10.38 -28.58 -6.69
CA PRO A 3 8.95 -28.73 -6.39
C PRO A 3 8.14 -27.47 -6.78
N GLY A 4 6.84 -27.62 -7.05
CA GLY A 4 5.95 -26.49 -7.34
C GLY A 4 5.98 -25.97 -8.78
N ARG A 5 6.74 -26.60 -9.68
CA ARG A 5 6.81 -26.23 -11.10
C ARG A 5 5.84 -27.06 -11.93
N ALA A 6 5.08 -26.39 -12.79
CA ALA A 6 4.21 -27.05 -13.76
C ALA A 6 5.01 -27.80 -14.82
N LEU A 7 4.60 -29.02 -15.14
CA LEU A 7 5.20 -29.86 -16.17
C LEU A 7 4.76 -29.38 -17.56
N LYS A 8 5.73 -29.13 -18.42
CA LYS A 8 5.54 -28.64 -19.80
C LYS A 8 5.96 -29.73 -20.79
N ALA A 9 5.45 -29.64 -22.03
CA ALA A 9 5.71 -30.64 -23.08
C ALA A 9 7.19 -30.79 -23.44
N ASP A 10 7.99 -29.72 -23.33
CA ASP A 10 9.44 -29.72 -23.57
C ASP A 10 10.25 -30.48 -22.51
N LEU A 11 9.63 -30.83 -21.37
CA LEU A 11 10.27 -31.46 -20.23
C LEU A 11 9.93 -32.94 -20.08
N LEU A 12 9.03 -33.46 -20.91
CA LEU A 12 8.53 -34.82 -20.87
C LEU A 12 8.99 -35.59 -22.10
N ARG A 13 9.37 -36.86 -21.90
CA ARG A 13 9.74 -37.77 -22.98
C ARG A 13 9.10 -39.13 -22.75
N LEU A 14 8.42 -39.65 -23.77
CA LEU A 14 7.93 -41.02 -23.78
C LEU A 14 9.11 -41.97 -24.06
N GLU A 15 9.36 -42.88 -23.14
CA GLU A 15 10.39 -43.90 -23.24
C GLU A 15 9.75 -45.28 -23.07
N LYS A 16 9.96 -46.18 -24.04
CA LYS A 16 9.49 -47.56 -23.92
C LYS A 16 10.40 -48.30 -22.94
N ARG A 17 9.86 -48.76 -21.81
CA ARG A 17 10.56 -49.60 -20.83
C ARG A 17 9.81 -50.90 -20.60
N SER A 18 10.56 -51.95 -20.23
CA SER A 18 9.99 -53.24 -19.87
C SER A 18 9.11 -53.10 -18.62
N ALA A 19 7.94 -53.76 -18.62
CA ALA A 19 6.93 -53.66 -17.57
C ALA A 19 7.45 -54.12 -16.19
N THR A 20 8.45 -55.00 -16.14
CA THR A 20 9.04 -55.53 -14.91
C THR A 20 9.94 -54.54 -14.17
N GLY A 21 10.33 -53.42 -14.81
CA GLY A 21 11.18 -52.38 -14.23
C GLY A 21 10.47 -51.07 -13.91
N LEU A 22 9.14 -51.03 -14.03
CA LEU A 22 8.35 -49.85 -13.75
C LEU A 22 7.89 -49.85 -12.27
N PRO A 23 8.07 -48.73 -11.55
CA PRO A 23 7.43 -48.54 -10.25
C PRO A 23 5.92 -48.55 -10.40
N ASP A 24 5.22 -49.06 -9.40
CA ASP A 24 3.75 -48.98 -9.33
C ASP A 24 3.29 -47.52 -9.41
N GLY A 25 2.18 -47.28 -10.13
CA GLY A 25 1.64 -45.93 -10.33
C GLY A 25 2.40 -45.07 -11.37
N ALA A 26 3.31 -45.67 -12.16
CA ALA A 26 3.98 -44.97 -13.26
C ALA A 26 2.99 -44.44 -14.31
N LEU A 27 3.14 -43.16 -14.66
CA LEU A 27 2.25 -42.48 -15.59
C LEU A 27 2.62 -42.86 -17.03
N THR A 28 1.65 -43.40 -17.78
CA THR A 28 1.83 -43.93 -19.14
C THR A 28 1.40 -42.97 -20.24
N ASP A 29 0.65 -41.92 -19.90
CA ASP A 29 0.15 -40.91 -20.83
C ASP A 29 0.76 -39.54 -20.54
N ILE A 30 1.31 -38.90 -21.56
CA ILE A 30 1.90 -37.56 -21.48
C ILE A 30 0.83 -36.50 -21.20
N ASN A 31 -0.38 -36.69 -21.72
CA ASN A 31 -1.47 -35.71 -21.60
C ASN A 31 -1.99 -35.63 -20.16
N ALA A 32 -1.92 -36.73 -19.41
CA ALA A 32 -2.30 -36.79 -18.01
C ALA A 32 -1.36 -35.97 -17.09
N VAL A 33 -0.15 -35.68 -17.56
CA VAL A 33 0.94 -35.05 -16.79
C VAL A 33 1.15 -33.59 -17.18
N LEU A 34 0.68 -33.19 -18.36
CA LEU A 34 0.84 -31.85 -18.90
C LEU A 34 0.07 -30.81 -18.06
N GLY A 35 0.81 -29.83 -17.53
CA GLY A 35 0.29 -28.79 -16.64
C GLY A 35 0.15 -29.22 -15.17
N ALA A 36 0.48 -30.47 -14.83
CA ALA A 36 0.46 -30.92 -13.45
C ALA A 36 1.69 -30.41 -12.66
N THR A 37 1.55 -30.27 -11.35
CA THR A 37 2.59 -29.66 -10.50
C THR A 37 3.43 -30.75 -9.82
N LEU A 38 4.75 -30.59 -9.82
CA LEU A 38 5.63 -31.55 -9.13
C LEU A 38 5.50 -31.43 -7.61
N ALA A 39 5.23 -32.57 -6.95
CA ALA A 39 5.13 -32.68 -5.49
C ALA A 39 6.50 -32.55 -4.80
N GLY A 40 7.58 -32.87 -5.51
CA GLY A 40 8.94 -32.94 -4.98
C GLY A 40 10.01 -32.74 -6.05
N PRO A 41 11.30 -32.66 -5.66
CA PRO A 41 12.39 -32.57 -6.62
C PRO A 41 12.52 -33.85 -7.46
N VAL A 42 12.62 -33.70 -8.78
CA VAL A 42 12.73 -34.80 -9.75
C VAL A 42 14.04 -34.72 -10.52
N ARG A 43 14.75 -35.84 -10.66
CA ARG A 43 16.01 -35.97 -11.40
C ARG A 43 15.75 -36.23 -12.89
N ARG A 44 16.72 -35.94 -13.77
CA ARG A 44 16.58 -36.27 -15.20
C ARG A 44 16.52 -37.80 -15.37
N GLY A 45 15.56 -38.30 -16.16
CA GLY A 45 15.40 -39.72 -16.46
C GLY A 45 14.65 -40.54 -15.39
N GLU A 46 14.19 -39.89 -14.32
CA GLU A 46 13.32 -40.49 -13.29
C GLU A 46 11.91 -40.70 -13.83
N VAL A 47 11.30 -41.85 -13.54
CA VAL A 47 9.92 -42.16 -13.95
C VAL A 47 8.95 -41.38 -13.05
N LEU A 48 8.02 -40.65 -13.65
CA LEU A 48 7.00 -39.91 -12.92
C LEU A 48 5.86 -40.85 -12.51
N THR A 49 5.63 -40.94 -11.20
CA THR A 49 4.49 -41.66 -10.61
C THR A 49 3.37 -40.70 -10.23
N ASP A 50 2.17 -41.24 -10.06
CA ASP A 50 0.98 -40.57 -9.56
C ASP A 50 1.19 -39.81 -8.24
N VAL A 51 2.02 -40.32 -7.32
CA VAL A 51 2.35 -39.65 -6.04
C VAL A 51 3.34 -38.49 -6.22
N ARG A 52 4.15 -38.50 -7.29
CA ARG A 52 5.16 -37.45 -7.59
C ARG A 52 4.56 -36.22 -8.25
N VAL A 53 3.30 -36.30 -8.67
CA VAL A 53 2.60 -35.27 -9.43
C VAL A 53 1.34 -34.88 -8.67
N LEU A 54 1.34 -33.66 -8.11
CA LEU A 54 0.12 -33.02 -7.60
C LEU A 54 -0.75 -32.66 -8.82
N GLY A 55 -1.62 -33.60 -9.17
CA GLY A 55 -2.34 -33.62 -10.44
C GLY A 55 -3.83 -33.94 -10.32
N SER A 56 -4.44 -34.01 -11.50
CA SER A 56 -5.88 -34.02 -11.83
C SER A 56 -6.80 -34.89 -10.97
N ARG A 57 -6.32 -35.93 -10.30
CA ARG A 57 -7.17 -36.74 -9.41
C ARG A 57 -7.51 -36.00 -8.12
N LEU A 58 -6.57 -35.31 -7.50
CA LEU A 58 -6.81 -34.60 -6.24
C LEU A 58 -7.60 -33.31 -6.50
N ALA A 59 -7.30 -32.62 -7.61
CA ALA A 59 -8.11 -31.49 -8.10
C ALA A 59 -9.50 -31.96 -8.55
N GLY A 60 -9.60 -33.10 -9.24
CA GLY A 60 -10.84 -33.68 -9.74
C GLY A 60 -11.78 -34.14 -8.64
N LEU A 61 -11.24 -34.74 -7.60
CA LEU A 61 -11.99 -35.14 -6.40
C LEU A 61 -12.43 -33.94 -5.55
N ALA A 62 -11.67 -32.85 -5.55
CA ALA A 62 -11.98 -31.65 -4.76
C ALA A 62 -12.92 -30.67 -5.48
N ALA A 63 -12.77 -30.49 -6.80
CA ALA A 63 -13.38 -29.39 -7.54
C ALA A 63 -13.98 -29.77 -8.92
N GLY A 64 -13.95 -31.05 -9.32
CA GLY A 64 -14.65 -31.57 -10.50
C GLY A 64 -13.73 -31.98 -11.68
N PRO A 65 -14.28 -32.69 -12.69
CA PRO A 65 -13.51 -33.42 -13.72
C PRO A 65 -12.48 -32.58 -14.50
N ASP A 66 -12.68 -31.25 -14.57
CA ASP A 66 -11.82 -30.31 -15.30
C ASP A 66 -10.99 -29.38 -14.39
N ALA A 67 -10.99 -29.60 -13.07
CA ALA A 67 -10.25 -28.77 -12.14
C ALA A 67 -8.73 -28.97 -12.28
N ARG A 68 -7.99 -27.85 -12.29
CA ARG A 68 -6.52 -27.82 -12.38
C ARG A 68 -5.93 -26.97 -11.26
N VAL A 69 -4.81 -27.43 -10.69
CA VAL A 69 -4.08 -26.68 -9.67
C VAL A 69 -3.21 -25.63 -10.34
N VAL A 70 -3.52 -24.35 -10.12
CA VAL A 70 -2.70 -23.22 -10.58
C VAL A 70 -1.81 -22.76 -9.43
N PRO A 71 -0.47 -22.77 -9.57
CA PRO A 71 0.41 -22.23 -8.55
C PRO A 71 0.27 -20.70 -8.51
N ILE A 72 -0.32 -20.17 -7.44
CA ILE A 72 -0.32 -18.72 -7.18
C ILE A 72 1.02 -18.37 -6.56
N THR A 73 1.93 -17.80 -7.35
CA THR A 73 3.10 -17.12 -6.78
C THR A 73 2.64 -15.76 -6.27
N LEU A 74 2.67 -15.54 -4.95
CA LEU A 74 2.59 -14.22 -4.33
C LEU A 74 3.79 -13.39 -4.82
N SER A 75 3.64 -12.77 -5.99
CA SER A 75 4.73 -12.02 -6.60
C SER A 75 4.85 -10.67 -5.89
N VAL A 76 5.79 -10.57 -4.96
CA VAL A 76 6.24 -9.31 -4.34
C VAL A 76 6.47 -8.22 -5.40
N LYS A 77 6.78 -8.63 -6.64
CA LYS A 77 6.91 -7.77 -7.81
C LYS A 77 5.63 -6.99 -8.15
N GLY A 78 4.46 -7.64 -8.20
CA GLY A 78 3.20 -6.97 -8.53
C GLY A 78 2.78 -5.96 -7.46
N PHE A 79 3.07 -6.24 -6.19
CA PHE A 79 2.84 -5.31 -5.09
C PHE A 79 3.79 -4.11 -5.13
N LYS A 80 5.08 -4.34 -5.39
CA LYS A 80 6.06 -3.26 -5.59
C LYS A 80 5.66 -2.34 -6.74
N GLU A 81 5.18 -2.92 -7.84
CA GLU A 81 4.74 -2.18 -9.03
C GLU A 81 3.48 -1.34 -8.77
N PHE A 82 2.56 -1.86 -7.96
CA PHE A 82 1.41 -1.12 -7.46
C PHE A 82 1.83 0.04 -6.55
N LEU A 83 2.69 -0.20 -5.56
CA LEU A 83 3.20 0.86 -4.68
C LEU A 83 3.99 1.90 -5.47
N SER A 84 4.78 1.52 -6.46
CA SER A 84 5.58 2.45 -7.25
C SER A 84 4.77 3.43 -8.12
N ARG A 85 3.44 3.29 -8.16
CA ARG A 85 2.57 4.34 -8.72
C ARG A 85 2.66 5.55 -7.79
N GLY A 86 3.51 6.52 -8.13
CA GLY A 86 3.93 7.64 -7.25
C GLY A 86 2.81 8.31 -6.46
N ASN A 87 1.63 8.48 -7.05
CA ASN A 87 0.44 9.02 -6.38
C ASN A 87 0.04 8.28 -5.09
N ILE A 88 0.24 6.96 -5.01
CA ILE A 88 -0.10 6.16 -3.83
C ILE A 88 0.94 6.35 -2.73
N VAL A 89 2.22 6.42 -3.08
CA VAL A 89 3.31 6.60 -2.11
C VAL A 89 3.18 7.96 -1.42
N ASP A 90 3.04 9.01 -2.21
CA ASP A 90 3.00 10.38 -1.68
C ASP A 90 1.79 10.61 -0.78
N LEU A 91 0.63 10.10 -1.20
CA LEU A 91 -0.58 10.16 -0.39
C LEU A 91 -0.46 9.33 0.90
N SER A 92 0.12 8.14 0.82
CA SER A 92 0.32 7.28 1.99
C SER A 92 1.28 7.92 3.00
N VAL A 93 2.37 8.51 2.52
CA VAL A 93 3.35 9.22 3.36
C VAL A 93 2.69 10.43 4.04
N ALA A 94 1.89 11.21 3.31
CA ALA A 94 1.18 12.36 3.89
C ALA A 94 0.26 11.96 5.06
N VAL A 95 -0.52 10.89 4.92
CA VAL A 95 -1.43 10.42 5.97
C VAL A 95 -0.66 9.89 7.18
N VAL A 96 0.40 9.10 6.97
CA VAL A 96 1.21 8.54 8.06
C VAL A 96 1.91 9.64 8.87
N ILE A 97 2.50 10.64 8.19
CA ILE A 97 3.16 11.75 8.87
C ILE A 97 2.13 12.61 9.62
N GLY A 98 0.99 12.93 9.00
CA GLY A 98 -0.05 13.76 9.61
C GLY A 98 -0.64 13.12 10.88
N THR A 99 -0.90 11.81 10.85
CA THR A 99 -1.42 11.07 12.00
C THR A 99 -0.40 10.93 13.12
N ALA A 100 0.85 10.59 12.79
CA ALA A 100 1.94 10.49 13.77
C ALA A 100 2.20 11.84 14.48
N PHE A 101 2.22 12.93 13.71
CA PHE A 101 2.44 14.27 14.25
C PHE A 101 1.28 14.72 15.15
N THR A 102 0.03 14.54 14.72
CA THR A 102 -1.15 14.85 15.53
C THR A 102 -1.15 14.05 16.84
N GLY A 103 -0.75 12.78 16.76
CA GLY A 103 -0.58 11.92 17.94
C GLY A 103 0.48 12.45 18.91
N LEU A 104 1.63 12.92 18.41
CA LEU A 104 2.68 13.52 19.23
C LEU A 104 2.20 14.77 19.97
N VAL A 105 1.55 15.70 19.26
CA VAL A 105 1.06 16.95 19.88
C VAL A 105 -0.04 16.66 20.89
N THR A 106 -0.98 15.77 20.57
CA THR A 106 -2.05 15.37 21.49
C THR A 106 -1.46 14.75 22.76
N LYS A 107 -0.48 13.84 22.63
CA LYS A 107 0.19 13.26 23.79
C LYS A 107 0.94 14.29 24.63
N PHE A 108 1.55 15.28 24.00
CA PHE A 108 2.20 16.38 24.72
C PHE A 108 1.17 17.24 25.46
N THR A 109 0.06 17.61 24.82
CA THR A 109 -1.03 18.36 25.45
C THR A 109 -1.59 17.58 26.64
N ASP A 110 -1.87 16.29 26.45
CA ASP A 110 -2.45 15.45 27.51
C ASP A 110 -1.48 15.21 28.67
N SER A 111 -0.17 15.10 28.40
CA SER A 111 0.81 14.76 29.43
C SER A 111 1.37 15.98 30.17
N VAL A 112 1.36 17.16 29.54
CA VAL A 112 2.01 18.36 30.07
C VAL A 112 1.00 19.47 30.32
N VAL A 113 0.09 19.72 29.38
CA VAL A 113 -0.82 20.87 29.44
C VAL A 113 -2.04 20.56 30.29
N GLN A 114 -2.64 19.37 30.13
CA GLN A 114 -3.78 18.91 30.94
C GLN A 114 -3.50 18.96 32.44
N PRO A 115 -2.39 18.38 32.97
CA PRO A 115 -2.12 18.42 34.42
C PRO A 115 -1.93 19.84 34.96
N LEU A 116 -1.45 20.78 34.14
CA LEU A 116 -1.30 22.18 34.52
C LEU A 116 -2.66 22.90 34.58
N ILE A 117 -3.55 22.62 33.62
CA ILE A 117 -4.92 23.13 33.61
C ILE A 117 -5.71 22.56 34.79
N ASP A 118 -5.54 21.26 35.05
CA ASP A 118 -6.21 20.57 36.15
C ASP A 118 -5.78 21.16 37.50
N ARG A 119 -4.48 21.44 37.67
CA ARG A 119 -3.95 22.14 38.86
C ARG A 119 -4.39 23.59 38.99
N ALA A 120 -4.67 24.28 37.89
CA ALA A 120 -5.13 25.67 37.90
C ALA A 120 -6.62 25.83 38.28
N GLY A 121 -7.32 24.73 38.62
CA GLY A 121 -8.68 24.76 39.13
C GLY A 121 -9.76 24.42 38.10
N ALA A 122 -9.38 23.99 36.90
CA ALA A 122 -10.30 23.48 35.88
C ALA A 122 -10.40 21.94 35.87
N GLY A 123 -9.69 21.23 36.75
CA GLY A 123 -9.62 19.76 36.75
C GLY A 123 -10.87 19.05 37.24
N LYS A 124 -11.03 17.77 36.82
CA LYS A 124 -12.15 16.88 37.17
C LYS A 124 -12.42 16.75 38.68
N ASP A 125 -11.40 17.00 39.52
CA ASP A 125 -11.48 16.87 40.99
C ASP A 125 -11.70 18.21 41.72
N ALA A 126 -11.84 19.33 40.99
CA ALA A 126 -12.16 20.60 41.62
C ALA A 126 -13.63 20.56 42.09
N ALA A 127 -13.84 20.39 43.40
CA ALA A 127 -15.15 20.44 44.05
C ALA A 127 -15.94 21.75 43.81
N TYR A 128 -15.30 22.75 43.18
CA TYR A 128 -15.86 24.01 42.72
C TYR A 128 -15.40 24.36 41.29
N GLY A 129 -15.30 23.36 40.40
CA GLY A 129 -15.04 23.62 39.00
C GLY A 129 -16.17 24.47 38.42
N PHE A 130 -15.87 25.70 38.01
CA PHE A 130 -16.77 26.72 37.42
C PHE A 130 -17.60 26.25 36.20
N LEU A 131 -17.50 24.98 35.82
CA LEU A 131 -17.78 24.41 34.50
C LEU A 131 -18.47 23.04 34.54
N GLN A 132 -18.68 22.43 35.71
CA GLN A 132 -19.57 21.28 35.85
C GLN A 132 -20.97 21.77 36.20
N ILE A 133 -21.87 21.76 35.22
CA ILE A 133 -23.29 22.06 35.44
C ILE A 133 -23.98 20.72 35.73
N PRO A 134 -24.46 20.47 36.97
CA PRO A 134 -25.24 19.29 37.26
C PRO A 134 -26.61 19.43 36.58
N ILE A 135 -26.92 18.49 35.70
CA ILE A 135 -28.27 18.28 35.18
C ILE A 135 -28.73 17.02 35.90
N GLY A 136 -29.81 17.08 36.70
CA GLY A 136 -30.20 16.04 37.66
C GLY A 136 -30.12 14.58 37.19
N ASP A 137 -30.13 13.64 38.15
CA ASP A 137 -29.88 12.18 37.99
C ASP A 137 -28.41 11.76 37.80
N GLY A 138 -27.47 12.53 38.36
CA GLY A 138 -26.04 12.15 38.39
C GLY A 138 -25.30 12.37 37.07
N LEU A 139 -25.93 13.00 36.09
CA LEU A 139 -25.32 13.43 34.83
C LEU A 139 -24.65 14.80 34.99
N THR A 140 -23.34 14.83 34.80
CA THR A 140 -22.55 16.07 34.81
C THR A 140 -22.08 16.39 33.39
N ILE A 141 -22.19 17.66 32.98
CA ILE A 141 -21.57 18.13 31.74
C ILE A 141 -20.16 18.62 32.07
N ASP A 142 -19.16 17.87 31.61
CA ASP A 142 -17.74 18.23 31.76
C ASP A 142 -17.30 19.24 30.69
N LEU A 143 -17.52 20.54 30.92
CA LEU A 143 -17.01 21.57 30.02
C LEU A 143 -15.47 21.67 30.02
N ASN A 144 -14.78 21.05 30.99
CA ASN A 144 -13.32 20.92 31.00
C ASN A 144 -12.78 20.13 29.79
N VAL A 145 -13.49 19.07 29.37
CA VAL A 145 -13.09 18.28 28.20
C VAL A 145 -13.12 19.14 26.93
N LEU A 146 -14.11 20.03 26.82
CA LEU A 146 -14.20 20.98 25.70
C LEU A 146 -13.07 22.01 25.74
N LEU A 147 -12.77 22.59 26.91
CA LEU A 147 -11.67 23.55 27.07
C LEU A 147 -10.33 22.93 26.69
N THR A 148 -10.08 21.71 27.17
CA THR A 148 -8.90 20.94 26.81
C THR A 148 -8.82 20.70 25.30
N ALA A 149 -9.91 20.27 24.66
CA ALA A 149 -9.95 20.00 23.23
C ALA A 149 -9.65 21.26 22.40
N VAL A 150 -10.17 22.42 22.81
CA VAL A 150 -9.87 23.71 22.17
C VAL A 150 -8.39 24.08 22.33
N ILE A 151 -7.82 23.91 23.52
CA ILE A 151 -6.40 24.19 23.76
C ILE A 151 -5.52 23.27 22.92
N ASN A 152 -5.85 21.97 22.85
CA ASN A 152 -5.13 21.03 21.98
C ASN A 152 -5.20 21.46 20.51
N PHE A 153 -6.39 21.83 20.03
CA PHE A 153 -6.57 22.31 18.65
C PHE A 153 -5.70 23.55 18.35
N VAL A 154 -5.71 24.54 19.24
CA VAL A 154 -4.90 25.76 19.09
C VAL A 154 -3.41 25.44 19.09
N LEU A 155 -2.95 24.53 19.97
CA LEU A 155 -1.54 24.12 20.00
C LEU A 155 -1.12 23.38 18.74
N VAL A 156 -1.91 22.40 18.26
CA VAL A 156 -1.65 21.71 16.99
C VAL A 156 -1.57 22.72 15.85
N ALA A 157 -2.55 23.63 15.74
CA ALA A 157 -2.57 24.66 14.71
C ALA A 157 -1.34 25.59 14.79
N ALA A 158 -0.94 26.00 16.00
CA ALA A 158 0.22 26.86 16.22
C ALA A 158 1.53 26.17 15.81
N VAL A 159 1.73 24.90 16.19
CA VAL A 159 2.94 24.16 15.80
C VAL A 159 2.97 23.90 14.30
N VAL A 160 1.85 23.49 13.68
CA VAL A 160 1.78 23.30 12.22
C VAL A 160 2.06 24.62 11.49
N TYR A 161 1.49 25.73 11.96
CA TYR A 161 1.75 27.03 11.37
C TYR A 161 3.23 27.42 11.45
N PHE A 162 3.85 27.30 12.63
CA PHE A 162 5.23 27.74 12.84
C PHE A 162 6.25 26.81 12.16
N LEU A 163 6.02 25.50 12.17
CA LEU A 163 6.98 24.49 11.72
C LEU A 163 6.79 24.10 10.25
N VAL A 164 5.58 24.22 9.71
CA VAL A 164 5.28 23.86 8.30
C VAL A 164 4.97 25.12 7.49
N VAL A 165 3.96 25.91 7.86
CA VAL A 165 3.46 27.01 7.02
C VAL A 165 4.48 28.14 6.89
N LEU A 166 5.10 28.55 7.99
CA LEU A 166 6.09 29.63 8.03
C LEU A 166 7.34 29.34 7.17
N PRO A 167 8.03 28.19 7.33
CA PRO A 167 9.15 27.86 6.45
C PRO A 167 8.70 27.58 5.03
N TYR A 168 7.54 26.96 4.82
CA TYR A 168 7.01 26.71 3.48
C TYR A 168 6.73 28.03 2.73
N SER A 169 6.14 29.02 3.38
CA SER A 169 5.94 30.36 2.82
C SER A 169 7.27 31.08 2.53
N LYS A 170 8.27 30.91 3.41
CA LYS A 170 9.61 31.50 3.25
C LYS A 170 10.44 30.86 2.14
N ILE A 171 10.25 29.57 1.88
CA ILE A 171 10.91 28.85 0.79
C ILE A 171 10.19 29.13 -0.53
N ARG A 172 8.85 29.13 -0.54
CA ARG A 172 8.06 29.39 -1.75
C ARG A 172 8.19 30.82 -2.29
N SER A 173 8.39 31.81 -1.41
CA SER A 173 8.74 33.18 -1.81
C SER A 173 10.18 33.32 -2.35
N LYS A 174 11.00 32.27 -2.23
CA LYS A 174 12.34 32.17 -2.81
C LYS A 174 12.39 31.27 -4.06
N ASP A 175 11.53 30.26 -4.11
CA ASP A 175 11.47 29.22 -5.15
C ASP A 175 10.27 29.38 -6.10
N GLU A 176 9.67 30.56 -6.16
CA GLU A 176 8.52 30.94 -7.02
C GLU A 176 8.81 30.85 -8.54
N ALA A 177 9.90 30.18 -8.94
CA ALA A 177 10.38 30.11 -10.31
C ALA A 177 10.17 28.75 -11.02
N GLU A 178 9.78 27.67 -10.33
CA GLU A 178 9.69 26.35 -10.98
C GLU A 178 8.64 25.41 -10.39
N SER A 179 7.34 25.76 -10.47
CA SER A 179 6.33 24.68 -10.43
C SER A 179 6.30 23.94 -11.79
N THR A 180 5.95 22.65 -11.77
CA THR A 180 5.75 21.87 -13.01
C THR A 180 4.69 22.53 -13.93
N GLU A 181 3.70 23.19 -13.33
CA GLU A 181 2.70 23.96 -14.06
C GLU A 181 3.33 25.18 -14.74
N ASP A 182 4.21 25.93 -14.06
CA ASP A 182 4.92 27.07 -14.66
C ASP A 182 5.83 26.64 -15.82
N LYS A 183 6.49 25.47 -15.70
CA LYS A 183 7.31 24.90 -16.79
C LYS A 183 6.45 24.56 -18.01
N GLN A 184 5.27 23.98 -17.80
CA GLN A 184 4.35 23.68 -18.89
C GLN A 184 3.78 24.95 -19.53
N THR A 185 3.38 25.93 -18.73
CA THR A 185 2.90 27.23 -19.24
C THR A 185 3.99 27.97 -20.01
N ARG A 186 5.23 27.91 -19.55
CA ARG A 186 6.38 28.49 -20.26
C ARG A 186 6.64 27.80 -21.59
N LEU A 187 6.65 26.45 -21.63
CA LEU A 187 6.78 25.69 -22.87
C LEU A 187 5.65 25.98 -23.86
N LEU A 188 4.40 26.08 -23.38
CA LEU A 188 3.25 26.43 -24.23
C LEU A 188 3.35 27.86 -24.77
N THR A 189 3.90 28.78 -23.98
CA THR A 189 4.17 30.16 -24.41
C THR A 189 5.25 30.18 -25.50
N GLU A 190 6.35 29.44 -25.31
CA GLU A 190 7.41 29.29 -26.30
C GLU A 190 6.91 28.65 -27.60
N ILE A 191 6.05 27.63 -27.52
CA ILE A 191 5.42 26.99 -28.69
C ILE A 191 4.49 27.97 -29.42
N ARG A 192 3.66 28.73 -28.68
CA ARG A 192 2.76 29.75 -29.27
C ARG A 192 3.56 30.82 -30.01
N ASP A 193 4.62 31.32 -29.42
CA ASP A 193 5.43 32.40 -30.00
C ASP A 193 6.23 31.88 -31.22
N ALA A 194 6.72 30.64 -31.18
CA ALA A 194 7.37 29.99 -32.32
C ALA A 194 6.40 29.74 -33.50
N LEU A 195 5.12 29.43 -33.23
CA LEU A 195 4.09 29.27 -34.26
C LEU A 195 3.65 30.62 -34.84
N GLY A 196 3.40 31.64 -33.98
CA GLY A 196 3.04 32.98 -34.44
C GLY A 196 4.12 33.67 -35.26
N GLY A 197 5.40 33.42 -34.96
CA GLY A 197 6.52 33.88 -35.77
C GLY A 197 6.61 33.22 -37.15
N LYS A 198 6.12 31.98 -37.28
CA LYS A 198 6.17 31.20 -38.53
C LYS A 198 5.09 31.62 -39.53
N ASP A 199 3.89 31.95 -39.05
CA ASP A 199 2.79 32.47 -39.89
C ASP A 199 3.12 33.87 -40.45
N SER A 200 3.88 34.67 -39.68
CA SER A 200 4.38 35.98 -40.12
C SER A 200 5.41 35.89 -41.25
N SER A 201 6.20 34.81 -41.29
CA SER A 201 7.21 34.56 -42.33
C SER A 201 6.61 33.99 -43.63
N ALA A 202 5.42 33.40 -43.59
CA ALA A 202 4.75 32.84 -44.76
C ALA A 202 3.88 33.87 -45.52
N ALA A 203 3.53 34.99 -44.89
CA ALA A 203 2.71 36.06 -45.48
C ALA A 203 3.51 37.19 -46.15
N GLY A 204 4.86 37.12 -46.14
CA GLY A 204 5.76 38.17 -46.63
C GLY A 204 6.61 37.81 -47.85
N GLY A 205 6.27 36.74 -48.58
CA GLY A 205 6.99 36.26 -49.77
C GLY A 205 6.12 36.21 -51.02
#